data_AF-A0AAV9DH28-F1
#
_entry.id   AF-A0AAV9DH28-F1
#
_cell.length_a   1.000
_cell.length_b   1.000
_cell.length_c   1.000
_cell.angle_alpha   90.00
_cell.angle_beta   90.00
_cell.angle_gamma   90.00
#
_symmetry.space_group_name_H-M   'P 1'
#
loop_
_entity.id
_entity.type
_entity.pdbx_description
1 polymer ?
#
loop_
_entity_poly.entity_id
_entity_poly.type
_entity_poly.pdbx_seq_one_letter_code
_entity_poly.pdbx_strand_id
1 'polypeptide(L)'
;MKPSEEGEPLTPAGRFFLQPDVQQVINLIIGFENPIDVDAVKSEIKHTLLKHHPRFSSVLVRDRWTQTDIDLDKHVMSIEDDDIASSSVNDYVADLASISCPLSPDKPLWEVHVLARHRCIVMRIHHALGDGISLMSLFLACCRCDDKPQLLPSVPKAAAARPTKMRLWVLLRKLVLVVWFTLIYAAEFVLRSLWVRDEESPISGGSGVEFWPRRLVTVRFRLEDMKFVGRAVNGTINDVFMGIISCGLSKYLQQQQPSEELREQIRVTGLAMVNTREQPGIQDLASLMKNKTKTRWGNQFGYILLPMYLKMENDPLEHVRRTKAMVDKKKLSLEAPFSYRIGALVMSLLGPKVATMLNYRIICNTTFHNIKCGWSS
;
A
#
# COMPACT_ATOMS: atom_id res chain seq x y z
N MET A 1 43.44 -0.43 12.37
CA MET A 1 42.30 0.36 11.84
C MET A 1 41.20 -0.63 11.50
N LYS A 2 40.11 -0.68 12.29
CA LYS A 2 39.03 -1.66 12.13
C LYS A 2 37.94 -1.10 11.19
N PRO A 3 37.47 -1.85 10.20
CA PRO A 3 36.34 -1.45 9.36
C PRO A 3 35.02 -1.76 10.11
N SER A 4 34.44 -0.76 10.77
CA SER A 4 33.13 -0.90 11.44
C SER A 4 32.24 0.35 11.38
N GLU A 5 32.53 1.33 10.51
CA GLU A 5 31.74 2.57 10.37
C GLU A 5 30.91 2.64 9.08
N GLU A 6 30.49 1.49 8.57
CA GLU A 6 29.80 1.41 7.30
C GLU A 6 28.37 0.89 7.53
N GLY A 7 27.43 1.80 7.79
CA GLY A 7 26.02 1.53 8.12
C GLY A 7 25.24 0.68 7.09
N GLU A 8 24.04 0.19 7.44
CA GLU A 8 23.28 -0.71 6.55
C GLU A 8 22.98 0.01 5.20
N PRO A 9 23.29 -0.59 4.04
CA PRO A 9 23.00 0.01 2.75
C PRO A 9 21.49 0.09 2.51
N LEU A 10 21.05 1.14 1.84
CA LEU A 10 19.66 1.29 1.46
C LEU A 10 19.24 0.19 0.48
N THR A 11 18.03 -0.34 0.68
CA THR A 11 17.44 -1.32 -0.25
C THR A 11 17.18 -0.69 -1.63
N PRO A 12 17.16 -1.46 -2.73
CA PRO A 12 16.80 -0.93 -4.04
C PRO A 12 15.45 -0.19 -4.06
N ALA A 13 14.44 -0.75 -3.40
CA ALA A 13 13.14 -0.09 -3.25
C ALA A 13 13.22 1.19 -2.39
N GLY A 14 14.07 1.22 -1.37
CA GLY A 14 14.32 2.44 -0.60
C GLY A 14 14.92 3.56 -1.46
N ARG A 15 15.90 3.24 -2.33
CA ARG A 15 16.50 4.22 -3.27
C ARG A 15 15.48 4.75 -4.27
N PHE A 16 14.57 3.88 -4.72
CA PHE A 16 13.45 4.26 -5.57
C PHE A 16 12.56 5.29 -4.87
N PHE A 17 12.08 5.01 -3.66
CA PHE A 17 11.17 5.92 -2.94
C PHE A 17 11.80 7.23 -2.45
N LEU A 18 13.12 7.38 -2.50
CA LEU A 18 13.79 8.65 -2.20
C LEU A 18 13.93 9.56 -3.43
N GLN A 19 13.59 9.07 -4.63
CA GLN A 19 13.61 9.95 -5.79
C GLN A 19 12.46 10.97 -5.69
N PRO A 20 12.68 12.24 -6.06
CA PRO A 20 11.67 13.31 -5.92
C PRO A 20 10.33 12.98 -6.60
N ASP A 21 10.38 12.38 -7.79
CA ASP A 21 9.19 12.09 -8.61
C ASP A 21 8.28 10.99 -8.02
N VAL A 22 8.80 10.18 -7.11
CA VAL A 22 8.11 9.01 -6.53
C VAL A 22 8.26 8.96 -5.02
N GLN A 23 8.50 10.13 -4.39
CA GLN A 23 8.58 10.22 -2.94
C GLN A 23 7.22 9.85 -2.34
N GLN A 24 7.23 8.86 -1.44
CA GLN A 24 5.99 8.33 -0.85
C GLN A 24 6.07 8.31 0.67
N VAL A 25 5.06 8.94 1.29
CA VAL A 25 4.85 8.94 2.74
C VAL A 25 3.58 8.17 3.04
N ILE A 26 3.69 7.23 3.97
CA ILE A 26 2.57 6.43 4.47
C ILE A 26 2.02 7.17 5.70
N ASN A 27 0.75 7.56 5.63
CA ASN A 27 0.03 8.16 6.75
C ASN A 27 -0.85 7.09 7.41
N LEU A 28 -0.66 6.87 8.70
CA LEU A 28 -1.46 5.97 9.52
C LEU A 28 -2.26 6.82 10.53
N ILE A 29 -3.59 6.66 10.52
CA ILE A 29 -4.51 7.33 11.42
C ILE A 29 -4.94 6.33 12.49
N ILE A 30 -4.74 6.68 13.76
CA ILE A 30 -5.08 5.84 14.92
C ILE A 30 -6.03 6.62 15.82
N GLY A 31 -7.26 6.14 15.95
CA GLY A 31 -8.24 6.71 16.88
C GLY A 31 -8.17 6.04 18.26
N PHE A 32 -8.35 6.83 19.30
CA PHE A 32 -8.34 6.40 20.70
C PHE A 32 -9.67 6.70 21.37
N GLU A 33 -10.09 5.82 22.28
CA GLU A 33 -11.28 6.06 23.12
C GLU A 33 -10.97 7.08 24.22
N ASN A 34 -9.79 6.95 24.83
CA ASN A 34 -9.32 7.79 25.92
C ASN A 34 -8.47 8.98 25.42
N PRO A 35 -8.35 10.06 26.21
CA PRO A 35 -7.39 11.13 25.94
C PRO A 35 -5.97 10.59 25.80
N ILE A 36 -5.19 11.23 24.91
CA ILE A 36 -3.82 10.80 24.61
C ILE A 36 -2.86 11.55 25.52
N ASP A 37 -2.06 10.80 26.28
CA ASP A 37 -0.92 11.34 27.02
C ASP A 37 0.32 11.35 26.11
N VAL A 38 0.77 12.56 25.76
CA VAL A 38 1.90 12.78 24.85
C VAL A 38 3.20 12.23 25.43
N ASP A 39 3.41 12.34 26.74
CA ASP A 39 4.65 11.88 27.38
C ASP A 39 4.67 10.36 27.47
N ALA A 40 3.51 9.73 27.72
CA ALA A 40 3.36 8.29 27.63
C ALA A 40 3.69 7.78 26.20
N VAL A 41 3.18 8.46 25.16
CA VAL A 41 3.49 8.13 23.76
C VAL A 41 4.99 8.24 23.48
N LYS A 42 5.64 9.34 23.89
CA LYS A 42 7.09 9.53 23.73
C LYS A 42 7.89 8.42 24.44
N SER A 43 7.49 8.07 25.65
CA SER A 43 8.10 7.00 26.45
C SER A 43 7.99 5.65 25.72
N GLU A 44 6.80 5.28 25.25
CA GLU A 44 6.58 4.02 24.54
C GLU A 44 7.38 3.94 23.24
N ILE A 45 7.45 5.03 22.46
CA ILE A 45 8.28 5.09 21.25
C ILE A 45 9.76 4.83 21.59
N LYS A 46 10.26 5.45 22.66
CA LYS A 46 11.65 5.29 23.10
C LYS A 46 11.95 3.85 23.55
N HIS A 47 11.05 3.25 24.33
CA HIS A 47 11.26 1.94 24.92
C HIS A 47 11.00 0.78 23.95
N THR A 48 10.17 0.97 22.92
CA THR A 48 9.81 -0.07 21.95
C THR A 48 10.47 0.19 20.59
N LEU A 49 10.00 1.20 19.86
CA LEU A 49 10.37 1.46 18.47
C LEU A 49 11.88 1.73 18.31
N LEU A 50 12.41 2.69 19.07
CA LEU A 50 13.81 3.09 18.94
C LEU A 50 14.77 2.02 19.44
N LYS A 51 14.37 1.27 20.47
CA LYS A 51 15.19 0.21 21.05
C LYS A 51 15.28 -1.02 20.15
N HIS A 52 14.19 -1.37 19.46
CA HIS A 52 14.12 -2.60 18.67
C HIS A 52 14.37 -2.38 17.16
N HIS A 53 14.25 -1.16 16.64
CA HIS A 53 14.44 -0.86 15.22
C HIS A 53 15.48 0.24 14.95
N PRO A 54 16.73 -0.14 14.64
CA PRO A 54 17.80 0.79 14.33
C PRO A 54 17.49 1.79 13.21
N ARG A 55 16.64 1.43 12.24
CA ARG A 55 16.28 2.32 11.11
C ARG A 55 15.45 3.52 11.54
N PHE A 56 14.68 3.42 12.62
CA PHE A 56 13.91 4.55 13.16
C PHE A 56 14.80 5.52 13.94
N SER A 57 16.01 5.09 14.31
CA SER A 57 17.05 5.94 14.91
C SER A 57 18.20 6.24 13.94
N SER A 58 17.93 6.19 12.63
CA SER A 58 18.95 6.42 11.61
C SER A 58 18.52 7.48 10.61
N VAL A 59 19.50 8.29 10.19
CA VAL A 59 19.37 9.20 9.05
C VAL A 59 20.05 8.60 7.84
N LEU A 60 19.76 9.15 6.66
CA LEU A 60 20.22 8.61 5.40
C LEU A 60 21.39 9.45 4.86
N VAL A 61 22.61 8.94 5.01
CA VAL A 61 23.84 9.60 4.54
C VAL A 61 24.43 8.79 3.39
N ARG A 62 24.51 9.38 2.19
CA ARG A 62 25.10 8.73 0.99
C ARG A 62 24.53 7.32 0.73
N ASP A 63 23.20 7.18 0.74
CA ASP A 63 22.47 5.90 0.57
C ASP A 63 22.71 4.84 1.65
N ARG A 64 23.10 5.26 2.85
CA ARG A 64 23.32 4.37 4.00
C ARG A 64 22.62 4.88 5.24
N TRP A 65 22.14 3.96 6.05
CA TRP A 65 21.55 4.26 7.34
C TRP A 65 22.64 4.48 8.38
N THR A 66 22.72 5.70 8.91
CA THR A 66 23.66 6.08 9.96
C THR A 66 22.88 6.42 11.21
N GLN A 67 23.19 5.76 12.33
CA GLN A 67 22.51 6.02 13.60
C GLN A 67 22.78 7.44 14.10
N THR A 68 21.76 8.05 14.68
CA THR A 68 21.83 9.40 15.27
C THR A 68 21.07 9.44 16.58
N ASP A 69 21.39 10.40 17.43
CA ASP A 69 20.56 10.70 18.60
C ASP A 69 19.27 11.40 18.16
N ILE A 70 18.15 10.93 18.70
CA ILE A 70 16.82 11.42 18.34
C ILE A 70 16.32 12.38 19.40
N ASP A 71 15.98 13.57 18.95
CA ASP A 71 15.19 14.55 19.70
C ASP A 71 13.70 14.27 19.48
N LEU A 72 13.05 13.60 20.44
CA LEU A 72 11.66 13.17 20.32
C LEU A 72 10.67 14.33 20.18
N ASP A 73 11.01 15.51 20.69
CA ASP A 73 10.14 16.69 20.61
C ASP A 73 10.01 17.22 19.18
N LYS A 74 11.01 16.95 18.32
CA LYS A 74 10.97 17.27 16.88
C LYS A 74 10.21 16.23 16.05
N HIS A 75 9.91 15.08 16.62
CA HIS A 75 9.19 13.99 15.95
C HIS A 75 7.75 13.84 16.43
N VAL A 76 7.48 14.13 17.71
CA VAL A 76 6.15 14.04 18.32
C VAL A 76 5.61 15.45 18.50
N MET A 77 4.78 15.88 17.56
CA MET A 77 4.18 17.21 17.53
C MET A 77 2.77 17.14 18.11
N SER A 78 2.50 17.91 19.15
CA SER A 78 1.13 18.16 19.63
C SER A 78 0.54 19.29 18.81
N ILE A 79 -0.59 19.03 18.15
CA ILE A 79 -1.26 20.02 17.31
C ILE A 79 -2.41 20.63 18.11
N GLU A 80 -2.34 21.94 18.31
CA GLU A 80 -3.36 22.71 19.03
C GLU A 80 -4.49 23.15 18.09
N ASP A 81 -5.65 23.47 18.66
CA ASP A 81 -6.92 23.66 17.94
C ASP A 81 -6.92 24.87 16.98
N ASP A 82 -6.07 25.88 17.21
CA ASP A 82 -6.02 27.08 16.35
C ASP A 82 -5.36 26.81 14.99
N ASP A 83 -4.56 25.74 14.87
CA ASP A 83 -3.88 25.34 13.63
C ASP A 83 -4.76 24.46 12.73
N ILE A 84 -5.81 23.85 13.27
CA ILE A 84 -6.75 23.02 12.51
C ILE A 84 -7.98 23.90 12.24
N ALA A 85 -8.00 24.55 11.08
CA ALA A 85 -9.10 25.41 10.66
C ALA A 85 -10.43 24.62 10.55
N SER A 86 -11.13 24.40 11.66
CA SER A 86 -12.51 23.87 11.76
C SER A 86 -12.83 22.53 11.06
N SER A 87 -11.84 21.82 10.51
CA SER A 87 -12.04 20.78 9.50
C SER A 87 -11.74 19.37 10.03
N SER A 88 -12.31 18.36 9.36
CA SER A 88 -12.25 16.96 9.76
C SER A 88 -10.80 16.45 9.87
N VAL A 89 -10.53 15.40 10.67
CA VAL A 89 -9.23 14.67 10.66
C VAL A 89 -8.79 14.34 9.24
N ASN A 90 -9.75 14.12 8.35
CA ASN A 90 -9.49 13.87 6.94
C ASN A 90 -8.86 15.06 6.21
N ASP A 91 -9.30 16.28 6.48
CA ASP A 91 -8.79 17.48 5.82
C ASP A 91 -7.36 17.74 6.30
N TYR A 92 -7.11 17.59 7.59
CA TYR A 92 -5.75 17.66 8.15
C TYR A 92 -4.79 16.64 7.51
N VAL A 93 -5.22 15.38 7.38
CA VAL A 93 -4.40 14.35 6.73
C VAL A 93 -4.24 14.60 5.23
N ALA A 94 -5.26 15.18 4.58
CA ALA A 94 -5.18 15.54 3.18
C ALA A 94 -4.16 16.66 2.93
N ASP A 95 -4.10 17.65 3.83
CA ASP A 95 -3.09 18.71 3.81
C ASP A 95 -1.68 18.14 4.04
N LEU A 96 -1.53 17.25 5.03
CA LEU A 96 -0.26 16.54 5.26
C LEU A 96 0.16 15.61 4.10
N ALA A 97 -0.80 15.13 3.31
CA ALA A 97 -0.54 14.32 2.12
C ALA A 97 -0.24 15.17 0.88
N SER A 98 -0.31 16.49 0.99
CA SER A 98 0.16 17.42 -0.04
C SER A 98 1.68 17.33 -0.19
N ILE A 99 2.18 17.54 -1.41
CA ILE A 99 3.63 17.61 -1.66
C ILE A 99 4.30 18.76 -0.90
N SER A 100 3.54 19.77 -0.49
CA SER A 100 4.02 20.92 0.28
C SER A 100 4.50 20.55 1.70
N CYS A 101 4.26 19.33 2.17
CA CYS A 101 4.65 18.89 3.50
C CYS A 101 5.59 17.65 3.46
N PRO A 102 6.77 17.69 2.81
CA PRO A 102 7.68 16.54 2.80
C PRO A 102 8.28 16.27 4.19
N LEU A 103 8.68 15.03 4.45
CA LEU A 103 9.47 14.71 5.64
C LEU A 103 10.89 15.27 5.47
N SER A 104 11.38 15.98 6.49
CA SER A 104 12.75 16.53 6.47
C SER A 104 13.80 15.40 6.42
N PRO A 105 14.81 15.49 5.52
CA PRO A 105 15.87 14.50 5.40
C PRO A 105 16.91 14.59 6.53
N ASP A 106 16.92 15.69 7.31
CA ASP A 106 17.90 15.95 8.36
C ASP A 106 17.62 15.17 9.65
N LYS A 107 16.44 14.56 9.75
CA LYS A 107 16.00 13.71 10.86
C LYS A 107 15.51 12.36 10.34
N PRO A 108 15.43 11.32 11.20
CA PRO A 108 14.82 10.05 10.83
C PRO A 108 13.46 10.26 10.14
N LEU A 109 13.19 9.50 9.07
CA LEU A 109 12.09 9.78 8.13
C LEU A 109 10.71 9.33 8.64
N TRP A 110 10.31 9.80 9.82
CA TRP A 110 9.01 9.56 10.43
C TRP A 110 8.61 10.70 11.38
N GLU A 111 7.31 10.93 11.53
CA GLU A 111 6.72 11.94 12.41
C GLU A 111 5.43 11.40 13.04
N VAL A 112 5.08 11.93 14.20
CA VAL A 112 3.86 11.60 14.96
C VAL A 112 3.17 12.90 15.31
N HIS A 113 1.95 13.07 14.83
CA HIS A 113 1.11 14.23 15.08
C HIS A 113 0.00 13.80 16.02
N VAL A 114 -0.07 14.42 17.20
CA VAL A 114 -1.11 14.14 18.19
C VAL A 114 -2.20 15.20 18.06
N LEU A 115 -3.38 14.77 17.62
CA LEU A 115 -4.58 15.60 17.54
C LEU A 115 -5.42 15.33 18.80
N ALA A 116 -5.13 16.04 19.88
CA ALA A 116 -5.70 15.78 21.21
C ALA A 116 -7.24 15.87 21.21
N ARG A 117 -7.83 16.89 20.55
CA ARG A 117 -9.28 17.08 20.44
C ARG A 117 -9.99 15.92 19.75
N HIS A 118 -9.38 15.40 18.68
CA HIS A 118 -9.93 14.29 17.91
C HIS A 118 -9.60 12.92 18.49
N ARG A 119 -8.86 12.88 19.60
CA ARG A 119 -8.31 11.65 20.21
C ARG A 119 -7.66 10.78 19.15
N CYS A 120 -6.85 11.41 18.31
CA CYS A 120 -6.29 10.77 17.14
C CYS A 120 -4.79 11.01 17.05
N ILE A 121 -4.05 10.00 16.62
CA ILE A 121 -2.64 10.12 16.25
C ILE A 121 -2.53 9.91 14.75
N VAL A 122 -1.82 10.80 14.07
CA VAL A 122 -1.41 10.64 12.68
C VAL A 122 0.09 10.35 12.65
N MET A 123 0.46 9.12 12.33
CA MET A 123 1.84 8.71 12.16
C MET A 123 2.21 8.76 10.67
N ARG A 124 3.27 9.51 10.36
CA ARG A 124 3.81 9.68 9.02
C ARG A 124 5.11 8.90 8.92
N ILE A 125 5.24 8.02 7.93
CA ILE A 125 6.42 7.17 7.77
C ILE A 125 6.82 7.14 6.31
N HIS A 126 8.08 7.44 6.01
CA HIS A 126 8.58 7.35 4.64
C HIS A 126 8.64 5.89 4.16
N HIS A 127 8.20 5.62 2.94
CA HIS A 127 8.10 4.26 2.37
C HIS A 127 9.48 3.56 2.22
N ALA A 128 10.58 4.31 2.32
CA ALA A 128 11.93 3.74 2.39
C ALA A 128 12.18 2.89 3.67
N LEU A 129 11.43 3.13 4.75
CA LEU A 129 11.58 2.40 6.02
C LEU A 129 10.98 0.99 5.97
N GLY A 130 9.87 0.81 5.25
CA GLY A 130 9.22 -0.48 5.09
C GLY A 130 7.92 -0.39 4.29
N ASP A 131 7.39 -1.55 3.92
CA ASP A 131 6.09 -1.68 3.28
C ASP A 131 4.96 -1.82 4.30
N GLY A 132 3.71 -1.79 3.82
CA GLY A 132 2.54 -1.87 4.69
C GLY A 132 2.47 -3.14 5.56
N ILE A 133 3.08 -4.26 5.15
CA ILE A 133 3.15 -5.46 6.00
C ILE A 133 4.17 -5.26 7.12
N SER A 134 5.37 -4.78 6.79
CA SER A 134 6.41 -4.48 7.78
C SER A 134 5.91 -3.47 8.81
N LEU A 135 5.30 -2.37 8.35
CA LEU A 135 4.79 -1.32 9.23
C LEU A 135 3.61 -1.78 10.10
N MET A 136 2.69 -2.59 9.56
CA MET A 136 1.59 -3.15 10.36
C MET A 136 2.11 -4.16 11.39
N SER A 137 3.08 -5.00 11.02
CA SER A 137 3.76 -5.90 11.95
C SER A 137 4.46 -5.16 13.08
N LEU A 138 5.10 -4.03 12.76
CA LEU A 138 5.71 -3.15 13.75
C LEU A 138 4.66 -2.51 14.66
N PHE A 139 3.60 -1.96 14.10
CA PHE A 139 2.52 -1.36 14.85
C PHE A 139 1.91 -2.35 15.85
N LEU A 140 1.59 -3.57 15.41
CA LEU A 140 1.07 -4.60 16.31
C LEU A 140 2.07 -5.03 17.40
N ALA A 141 3.37 -4.97 17.11
CA ALA A 141 4.40 -5.26 18.12
C ALA A 141 4.53 -4.14 19.18
N CYS A 142 4.09 -2.92 18.86
CA CYS A 142 3.95 -1.83 19.82
C CYS A 142 2.65 -1.92 20.64
N CYS A 143 1.66 -2.71 20.20
CA CYS A 143 0.40 -2.90 20.91
C CYS A 143 0.46 -4.07 21.92
N ARG A 144 -0.43 -4.04 22.92
CA ARG A 144 -0.68 -5.14 23.86
C ARG A 144 -2.16 -5.45 23.94
N CYS A 145 -2.50 -6.69 24.31
CA CYS A 145 -3.90 -7.04 24.57
C CYS A 145 -4.40 -6.33 25.83
N ASP A 146 -5.60 -5.77 25.77
CA ASP A 146 -6.23 -5.04 26.88
C ASP A 146 -6.38 -5.93 28.13
N ASP A 147 -6.93 -7.14 27.95
CA ASP A 147 -7.10 -8.11 29.04
C ASP A 147 -5.77 -8.70 29.57
N LYS A 148 -4.71 -8.67 28.75
CA LYS A 148 -3.43 -9.37 29.01
C LYS A 148 -2.25 -8.53 28.51
N PRO A 149 -1.76 -7.56 29.32
CA PRO A 149 -0.75 -6.59 28.89
C PRO A 149 0.61 -7.17 28.50
N GLN A 150 0.89 -8.43 28.83
CA GLN A 150 2.14 -9.11 28.44
C GLN A 150 2.06 -9.80 27.07
N LEU A 151 0.86 -9.93 26.49
CA LEU A 151 0.66 -10.60 25.21
C LEU A 151 0.56 -9.60 24.07
N LEU A 152 1.16 -9.97 22.95
CA LEU A 152 0.98 -9.29 21.67
C LEU A 152 -0.40 -9.64 21.08
N PRO A 153 -1.02 -8.73 20.31
CA PRO A 153 -2.22 -9.03 19.56
C PRO A 153 -1.99 -10.24 18.65
N SER A 154 -2.89 -11.22 18.71
CA SER A 154 -2.80 -12.38 17.85
C SER A 154 -3.19 -12.01 16.43
N VAL A 155 -2.24 -12.10 15.49
CA VAL A 155 -2.58 -12.03 14.07
C VAL A 155 -3.20 -13.37 13.65
N PRO A 156 -4.40 -13.39 13.06
CA PRO A 156 -4.96 -14.62 12.51
C PRO A 156 -4.02 -15.16 11.43
N LYS A 157 -3.42 -16.32 11.67
CA LYS A 157 -2.61 -17.01 10.67
C LYS A 157 -3.54 -17.47 9.55
N ALA A 158 -3.22 -17.10 8.32
CA ALA A 158 -3.92 -17.64 7.16
C ALA A 158 -3.86 -19.17 7.23
N ALA A 159 -5.01 -19.83 7.20
CA ALA A 159 -5.06 -21.28 7.22
C ALA A 159 -4.27 -21.82 6.03
N ALA A 160 -3.27 -22.67 6.30
CA ALA A 160 -2.55 -23.35 5.24
C ALA A 160 -3.55 -24.17 4.43
N ALA A 161 -3.64 -23.91 3.12
CA ALA A 161 -4.49 -24.69 2.24
C ALA A 161 -4.05 -26.16 2.34
N ARG A 162 -4.96 -27.05 2.75
CA ARG A 162 -4.67 -28.48 2.78
C ARG A 162 -4.34 -28.92 1.35
N PRO A 163 -3.24 -29.68 1.13
CA PRO A 163 -2.94 -30.19 -0.20
C PRO A 163 -4.04 -31.17 -0.61
N THR A 164 -4.98 -30.70 -1.42
CA THR A 164 -5.97 -31.56 -2.07
C THR A 164 -5.27 -32.39 -3.14
N LYS A 165 -5.46 -33.72 -3.11
CA LYS A 165 -5.02 -34.62 -4.18
C LYS A 165 -5.71 -34.22 -5.49
N MET A 166 -5.04 -33.41 -6.30
CA MET A 166 -5.51 -33.01 -7.62
C MET A 166 -5.10 -34.05 -8.65
N ARG A 167 -6.00 -34.39 -9.59
CA ARG A 167 -5.67 -35.23 -10.74
C ARG A 167 -4.58 -34.56 -11.59
N LEU A 168 -3.65 -35.35 -12.14
CA LEU A 168 -2.51 -34.87 -12.92
C LEU A 168 -2.95 -33.92 -14.06
N TRP A 169 -4.00 -34.26 -14.81
CA TRP A 169 -4.52 -33.42 -15.89
C TRP A 169 -5.02 -32.03 -15.42
N VAL A 170 -5.56 -31.93 -14.21
CA VAL A 170 -5.99 -30.64 -13.64
C VAL A 170 -4.77 -29.80 -13.25
N LEU A 171 -3.71 -30.46 -12.75
CA LEU A 171 -2.45 -29.80 -12.42
C LEU A 171 -1.74 -29.29 -13.69
N LEU A 172 -1.68 -30.11 -14.74
CA LEU A 172 -1.15 -29.73 -16.06
C LEU A 172 -1.95 -28.56 -16.65
N ARG A 173 -3.28 -28.64 -16.67
CA ARG A 173 -4.14 -27.53 -17.12
C ARG A 173 -3.87 -26.25 -16.33
N LYS A 174 -3.75 -26.34 -14.99
CA LYS A 174 -3.45 -25.20 -14.14
C LYS A 174 -2.07 -24.61 -14.47
N LEU A 175 -1.06 -25.45 -14.67
CA LEU A 175 0.29 -25.00 -15.04
C LEU A 175 0.28 -24.25 -16.39
N VAL A 176 -0.40 -24.80 -17.40
CA VAL A 176 -0.54 -24.16 -18.72
C VAL A 176 -1.22 -22.80 -18.59
N LEU A 177 -2.32 -22.71 -17.83
CA LEU A 177 -2.99 -21.43 -17.57
C LEU A 177 -2.07 -20.45 -16.84
N VAL A 178 -1.29 -20.91 -15.87
CA VAL A 178 -0.35 -20.06 -15.12
C VAL A 178 0.72 -19.48 -16.04
N VAL A 179 1.33 -20.31 -16.88
CA VAL A 179 2.33 -19.86 -17.86
C VAL A 179 1.69 -18.87 -18.84
N TRP A 180 0.53 -19.22 -19.40
CA TRP A 180 -0.18 -18.40 -20.37
C TRP A 180 -0.54 -17.01 -19.84
N PHE A 181 -1.22 -16.94 -18.68
CA PHE A 181 -1.59 -15.66 -18.08
C PHE A 181 -0.37 -14.87 -17.60
N THR A 182 0.69 -15.54 -17.13
CA THR A 182 1.94 -14.85 -16.77
C THR A 182 2.57 -14.19 -17.97
N LEU A 183 2.63 -14.85 -19.14
CA LEU A 183 3.18 -14.25 -20.36
C LEU A 183 2.36 -13.05 -20.81
N ILE A 184 1.03 -13.16 -20.84
CA ILE A 184 0.12 -12.06 -21.21
C ILE A 184 0.32 -10.86 -20.29
N TYR A 185 0.25 -11.07 -18.98
CA TYR A 185 0.30 -9.97 -18.02
C TYR A 185 1.71 -9.39 -17.85
N ALA A 186 2.76 -10.20 -18.02
CA ALA A 186 4.13 -9.69 -18.09
C ALA A 186 4.33 -8.79 -19.31
N ALA A 187 3.84 -9.21 -20.50
CA ALA A 187 3.89 -8.40 -21.70
C ALA A 187 3.09 -7.10 -21.55
N GLU A 188 1.87 -7.18 -21.01
CA GLU A 188 1.04 -6.01 -20.73
C GLU A 188 1.73 -5.04 -19.76
N PHE A 189 2.35 -5.55 -18.69
CA PHE A 189 3.10 -4.75 -17.72
C PHE A 189 4.28 -4.03 -18.38
N VAL A 190 5.06 -4.73 -19.21
CA VAL A 190 6.18 -4.15 -19.95
C VAL A 190 5.68 -3.09 -20.93
N LEU A 191 4.66 -3.39 -21.73
CA LEU A 191 4.08 -2.45 -22.69
C LEU A 191 3.57 -1.17 -22.01
N ARG A 192 2.93 -1.30 -20.84
CA ARG A 192 2.50 -0.14 -20.05
C ARG A 192 3.64 0.63 -19.42
N SER A 193 4.73 -0.03 -19.02
CA SER A 193 5.91 0.67 -18.53
C SER A 193 6.62 1.51 -19.60
N LEU A 194 6.36 1.21 -20.88
CA LEU A 194 7.04 1.82 -22.01
C LEU A 194 6.17 2.81 -22.79
N TRP A 195 4.99 2.40 -23.27
CA TRP A 195 4.18 3.16 -24.24
C TRP A 195 2.65 3.11 -24.08
N VAL A 196 2.08 2.05 -23.52
CA VAL A 196 0.61 1.88 -23.46
C VAL A 196 0.05 2.65 -22.27
N ARG A 197 -0.91 3.54 -22.52
CA ARG A 197 -1.69 4.28 -21.52
C ARG A 197 -3.19 4.01 -21.69
N ASP A 198 -3.95 4.20 -20.62
CA ASP A 198 -5.42 4.21 -20.73
C ASP A 198 -5.89 5.40 -21.59
N GLU A 199 -7.08 5.27 -22.16
CA GLU A 199 -7.71 6.34 -22.93
C GLU A 199 -8.02 7.54 -22.02
N GLU A 200 -7.98 8.74 -22.59
CA GLU A 200 -8.33 9.95 -21.86
C GLU A 200 -9.83 9.95 -21.57
N SER A 201 -10.18 10.16 -20.30
CA SER A 201 -11.55 10.13 -19.80
C SER A 201 -11.74 11.23 -18.76
N PRO A 202 -12.99 11.57 -18.36
CA PRO A 202 -13.26 12.55 -17.31
C PRO A 202 -12.63 12.27 -15.93
N ILE A 203 -12.11 11.05 -15.72
CA ILE A 203 -11.39 10.65 -14.49
C ILE A 203 -9.86 10.62 -14.69
N SER A 204 -9.37 10.88 -15.89
CA SER A 204 -7.94 10.96 -16.18
C SER A 204 -7.39 12.31 -15.67
N GLY A 205 -6.30 12.25 -14.90
CA GLY A 205 -5.58 13.45 -14.45
C GLY A 205 -4.59 13.94 -15.51
N GLY A 206 -4.44 15.26 -15.63
CA GLY A 206 -3.41 15.87 -16.47
C GLY A 206 -2.00 15.81 -15.83
N SER A 207 -0.99 16.29 -16.56
CA SER A 207 0.37 16.43 -16.01
C SER A 207 0.38 17.30 -14.76
N GLY A 208 1.04 16.85 -13.70
CA GLY A 208 1.12 17.60 -12.44
C GLY A 208 -0.08 17.44 -11.51
N VAL A 209 -1.04 16.54 -11.83
CA VAL A 209 -2.15 16.21 -10.93
C VAL A 209 -1.67 15.65 -9.58
N GLU A 210 -0.48 15.08 -9.56
CA GLU A 210 0.21 14.61 -8.36
C GLU A 210 0.51 15.71 -7.34
N PHE A 211 0.59 16.96 -7.79
CA PHE A 211 0.84 18.15 -6.95
C PHE A 211 -0.44 18.86 -6.51
N TRP A 212 -1.61 18.40 -6.95
CA TRP A 212 -2.87 19.03 -6.58
C TRP A 212 -3.21 18.78 -5.11
N PRO A 213 -3.94 19.70 -4.45
CA PRO A 213 -4.48 19.46 -3.12
C PRO A 213 -5.24 18.13 -3.06
N ARG A 214 -4.98 17.35 -2.02
CA ARG A 214 -5.65 16.07 -1.83
C ARG A 214 -6.99 16.29 -1.14
N ARG A 215 -7.93 15.38 -1.35
CA ARG A 215 -9.17 15.29 -0.58
C ARG A 215 -9.31 13.89 -0.06
N LEU A 216 -9.45 13.76 1.25
CA LEU A 216 -9.65 12.47 1.91
C LEU A 216 -11.11 12.33 2.34
N VAL A 217 -11.76 11.24 1.95
CA VAL A 217 -13.14 10.94 2.33
C VAL A 217 -13.19 9.54 2.91
N THR A 218 -13.83 9.40 4.07
CA THR A 218 -13.98 8.11 4.75
C THR A 218 -15.39 7.60 4.54
N VAL A 219 -15.50 6.40 3.99
CA VAL A 219 -16.78 5.68 3.83
C VAL A 219 -16.73 4.42 4.68
N ARG A 220 -17.82 4.15 5.41
CA ARG A 220 -17.94 2.97 6.28
C ARG A 220 -18.89 1.97 5.63
N PHE A 221 -18.44 0.72 5.54
CA PHE A 221 -19.24 -0.40 5.06
C PHE A 221 -19.37 -1.44 6.18
N ARG A 222 -20.56 -2.03 6.31
CA ARG A 222 -20.73 -3.18 7.21
C ARG A 222 -20.01 -4.37 6.63
N LEU A 223 -19.12 -4.98 7.42
CA LEU A 223 -18.34 -6.15 7.00
C LEU A 223 -19.26 -7.34 6.67
N GLU A 224 -20.38 -7.46 7.37
CA GLU A 224 -21.40 -8.49 7.13
C GLU A 224 -22.02 -8.38 5.74
N ASP A 225 -22.38 -7.16 5.32
CA ASP A 225 -22.94 -6.89 4.00
C ASP A 225 -21.91 -7.22 2.91
N MET A 226 -20.65 -6.80 3.10
CA MET A 226 -19.55 -7.13 2.19
C MET A 226 -19.35 -8.66 2.06
N LYS A 227 -19.39 -9.38 3.18
CA LYS A 227 -19.31 -10.85 3.19
C LYS A 227 -20.54 -11.49 2.55
N PHE A 228 -21.74 -10.95 2.77
CA PHE A 228 -22.98 -11.43 2.19
C PHE A 228 -22.96 -11.34 0.66
N VAL A 229 -22.62 -10.17 0.13
CA VAL A 229 -22.46 -9.96 -1.33
C VAL A 229 -21.35 -10.84 -1.88
N GLY A 230 -20.21 -10.94 -1.17
CA GLY A 230 -19.10 -11.81 -1.55
C GLY A 230 -19.54 -13.26 -1.70
N ARG A 231 -20.27 -13.81 -0.73
CA ARG A 231 -20.81 -15.18 -0.80
C ARG A 231 -21.76 -15.38 -1.98
N ALA A 232 -22.62 -14.39 -2.27
CA ALA A 232 -23.58 -14.48 -3.38
C ALA A 232 -22.93 -14.65 -4.76
N VAL A 233 -21.69 -14.16 -4.93
CA VAL A 233 -20.92 -14.30 -6.18
C VAL A 233 -19.72 -15.27 -6.06
N ASN A 234 -19.65 -16.05 -4.98
CA ASN A 234 -18.50 -16.89 -4.64
C ASN A 234 -17.15 -16.12 -4.64
N GLY A 235 -17.20 -14.86 -4.25
CA GLY A 235 -16.09 -13.90 -4.21
C GLY A 235 -15.64 -13.55 -2.79
N THR A 236 -14.62 -12.71 -2.74
CA THR A 236 -14.02 -12.16 -1.52
C THR A 236 -14.47 -10.72 -1.30
N ILE A 237 -14.20 -10.18 -0.11
CA ILE A 237 -14.50 -8.78 0.22
C ILE A 237 -13.77 -7.82 -0.74
N ASN A 238 -12.55 -8.14 -1.17
CA ASN A 238 -11.81 -7.32 -2.13
C ASN A 238 -12.50 -7.30 -3.51
N ASP A 239 -13.11 -8.42 -3.92
CA ASP A 239 -13.86 -8.48 -5.19
C ASP A 239 -15.11 -7.59 -5.10
N VAL A 240 -15.79 -7.57 -3.94
CA VAL A 240 -16.94 -6.69 -3.68
C VAL A 240 -16.53 -5.22 -3.68
N PHE A 241 -15.45 -4.87 -2.98
CA PHE A 241 -14.96 -3.49 -2.90
C PHE A 241 -14.58 -2.93 -4.28
N MET A 242 -13.81 -3.70 -5.05
CA MET A 242 -13.48 -3.36 -6.43
C MET A 242 -14.73 -3.25 -7.32
N GLY A 243 -15.74 -4.11 -7.12
CA GLY A 243 -17.03 -4.02 -7.80
C GLY A 243 -17.79 -2.74 -7.46
N ILE A 244 -17.76 -2.29 -6.20
CA ILE A 244 -18.32 -0.99 -5.77
C ILE A 244 -17.60 0.16 -6.47
N ILE A 245 -16.26 0.14 -6.54
CA ILE A 245 -15.47 1.15 -7.26
C ILE A 245 -15.84 1.16 -8.73
N SER A 246 -15.91 -0.01 -9.38
CA SER A 246 -16.32 -0.11 -10.78
C SER A 246 -17.72 0.47 -11.00
N CYS A 247 -18.70 0.14 -10.16
CA CYS A 247 -20.05 0.66 -10.27
C CYS A 247 -20.09 2.18 -10.04
N GLY A 248 -19.37 2.69 -9.04
CA GLY A 248 -19.29 4.12 -8.73
C GLY A 248 -18.67 4.93 -9.88
N LEU A 249 -17.56 4.45 -10.45
CA LEU A 249 -16.91 5.07 -11.60
C LEU A 249 -17.81 5.04 -12.84
N SER A 250 -18.50 3.92 -13.10
CA SER A 250 -19.47 3.84 -14.21
C SER A 250 -20.60 4.86 -14.06
N LYS A 251 -21.17 5.01 -12.86
CA LYS A 251 -22.21 6.02 -12.59
C LYS A 251 -21.68 7.45 -12.71
N TYR A 252 -20.48 7.71 -12.21
CA TYR A 252 -19.85 9.03 -12.31
C TYR A 252 -19.64 9.43 -13.77
N LEU A 253 -19.08 8.53 -14.59
CA LEU A 253 -18.86 8.81 -16.02
C LEU A 253 -20.18 9.05 -16.75
N GLN A 254 -21.23 8.28 -16.44
CA GLN A 254 -22.57 8.50 -17.00
C GLN A 254 -23.12 9.91 -16.70
N GLN A 255 -22.88 10.42 -15.49
CA GLN A 255 -23.31 11.76 -15.11
C GLN A 255 -22.53 12.85 -15.84
N GLN A 256 -21.22 12.65 -16.06
CA GLN A 256 -20.36 13.61 -16.75
C GLN A 256 -20.59 13.62 -18.27
N GLN A 257 -20.91 12.47 -18.85
CA GLN A 257 -21.09 12.30 -20.30
C GLN A 257 -22.38 11.48 -20.56
N PRO A 258 -23.55 12.11 -20.66
CA PRO A 258 -24.81 11.39 -20.91
C PRO A 258 -24.96 10.83 -22.34
N SER A 259 -23.89 10.77 -23.15
CA SER A 259 -23.94 10.28 -24.53
C SER A 259 -24.15 8.76 -24.62
N GLU A 260 -24.75 8.29 -25.72
CA GLU A 260 -24.90 6.86 -26.05
C GLU A 260 -23.55 6.12 -26.09
N GLU A 261 -22.43 6.83 -26.27
CA GLU A 261 -21.06 6.29 -26.24
C GLU A 261 -20.68 5.67 -24.89
N LEU A 262 -21.33 6.03 -23.77
CA LEU A 262 -21.12 5.35 -22.48
C LEU A 262 -21.78 3.96 -22.39
N ARG A 263 -22.53 3.54 -23.43
CA ARG A 263 -22.82 2.12 -23.68
C ARG A 263 -21.59 1.36 -24.15
N GLU A 264 -20.61 2.07 -24.73
CA GLU A 264 -19.32 1.51 -25.08
C GLU A 264 -18.43 1.37 -23.85
N GLN A 265 -17.57 0.36 -23.90
CA GLN A 265 -16.87 -0.18 -22.76
C GLN A 265 -15.58 0.61 -22.52
N ILE A 266 -15.60 1.62 -21.65
CA ILE A 266 -14.38 2.36 -21.29
C ILE A 266 -13.48 1.47 -20.44
N ARG A 267 -12.23 1.28 -20.88
CA ARG A 267 -11.23 0.53 -20.13
C ARG A 267 -10.39 1.47 -19.28
N VAL A 268 -10.38 1.22 -17.98
CA VAL A 268 -9.54 1.92 -17.00
C VAL A 268 -8.68 0.89 -16.28
N THR A 269 -7.46 1.23 -15.92
CA THR A 269 -6.56 0.29 -15.27
C THR A 269 -6.18 0.77 -13.90
N GLY A 270 -6.39 -0.10 -12.91
CA GLY A 270 -5.91 0.08 -11.56
C GLY A 270 -4.50 -0.46 -11.37
N LEU A 271 -3.70 0.20 -10.54
CA LEU A 271 -2.45 -0.36 -10.04
C LEU A 271 -2.64 -0.80 -8.58
N ALA A 272 -2.40 -2.08 -8.29
CA ALA A 272 -2.43 -2.60 -6.93
C ALA A 272 -1.06 -3.15 -6.50
N MET A 273 -0.71 -2.93 -5.24
CA MET A 273 0.51 -3.44 -4.62
C MET A 273 0.21 -4.71 -3.82
N VAL A 274 0.91 -5.79 -4.15
CA VAL A 274 0.73 -7.12 -3.54
C VAL A 274 2.00 -7.54 -2.84
N ASN A 275 1.86 -8.03 -1.60
CA ASN A 275 2.98 -8.61 -0.85
C ASN A 275 3.54 -9.83 -1.60
N THR A 276 4.86 -9.85 -1.83
CA THR A 276 5.55 -10.95 -2.54
C THR A 276 6.18 -11.97 -1.59
N ARG A 277 6.03 -11.79 -0.27
CA ARG A 277 6.49 -12.77 0.73
C ARG A 277 5.75 -14.10 0.60
N GLU A 278 6.45 -15.19 0.91
CA GLU A 278 5.89 -16.55 0.86
C GLU A 278 4.71 -16.76 1.81
N GLN A 279 4.75 -16.13 2.99
CA GLN A 279 3.64 -16.17 3.94
C GLN A 279 2.69 -14.98 3.73
N PRO A 280 1.43 -15.22 3.31
CA PRO A 280 0.44 -14.16 3.19
C PRO A 280 -0.02 -13.67 4.56
N GLY A 281 -0.32 -12.37 4.66
CA GLY A 281 -0.82 -11.73 5.88
C GLY A 281 0.25 -10.98 6.67
N ILE A 282 -0.15 -10.47 7.84
CA ILE A 282 0.74 -9.78 8.78
C ILE A 282 1.62 -10.84 9.45
N GLN A 283 2.90 -10.54 9.62
CA GLN A 283 3.87 -11.48 10.18
C GLN A 283 4.33 -11.01 11.55
N ASP A 284 4.80 -11.94 12.38
CA ASP A 284 5.41 -11.58 13.65
C ASP A 284 6.69 -10.77 13.40
N LEU A 285 6.87 -9.67 14.13
CA LEU A 285 8.00 -8.76 13.94
C LEU A 285 9.35 -9.46 14.17
N ALA A 286 9.45 -10.30 15.20
CA ALA A 286 10.69 -11.02 15.49
C ALA A 286 11.04 -12.02 14.37
N SER A 287 10.05 -12.53 13.64
CA SER A 287 10.29 -13.34 12.43
C SER A 287 10.85 -12.51 11.27
N LEU A 288 10.33 -11.29 11.05
CA LEU A 288 10.79 -10.38 9.98
C LEU A 288 12.22 -9.86 10.20
N MET A 289 12.63 -9.70 11.45
CA MET A 289 13.96 -9.20 11.81
C MET A 289 15.07 -10.27 11.74
N LYS A 290 14.74 -11.55 11.56
CA LYS A 290 15.71 -12.64 11.46
C LYS A 290 16.31 -12.74 10.04
N ASN A 291 17.60 -12.41 9.91
CA ASN A 291 18.36 -12.43 8.64
C ASN A 291 18.42 -13.77 7.88
N LYS A 292 18.02 -14.90 8.48
CA LYS A 292 18.09 -16.25 7.87
C LYS A 292 16.74 -16.79 7.39
N THR A 293 15.66 -16.00 7.43
CA THR A 293 14.35 -16.44 6.97
C THR A 293 14.01 -15.84 5.60
N LYS A 294 13.18 -16.51 4.82
CA LYS A 294 12.69 -16.03 3.51
C LYS A 294 11.72 -14.83 3.62
N THR A 295 11.51 -14.33 4.83
CA THR A 295 10.59 -13.27 5.23
C THR A 295 11.38 -12.17 5.92
N ARG A 296 11.81 -11.15 5.16
CA ARG A 296 12.67 -10.08 5.68
C ARG A 296 11.88 -8.79 5.90
N TRP A 297 12.26 -8.04 6.93
CA TRP A 297 11.86 -6.65 7.12
C TRP A 297 12.21 -5.78 5.90
N GLY A 298 11.30 -4.89 5.51
CA GLY A 298 11.51 -3.89 4.47
C GLY A 298 10.51 -4.01 3.32
N ASN A 299 10.86 -3.44 2.16
CA ASN A 299 9.96 -3.41 1.00
C ASN A 299 9.98 -4.73 0.22
N GLN A 300 8.89 -5.52 0.28
CA GLN A 300 8.70 -6.74 -0.49
C GLN A 300 7.28 -6.81 -1.05
N PHE A 301 7.03 -6.04 -2.10
CA PHE A 301 5.78 -6.03 -2.83
C PHE A 301 6.04 -5.93 -4.33
N GLY A 302 5.08 -6.40 -5.12
CA GLY A 302 5.06 -6.25 -6.57
C GLY A 302 3.78 -5.57 -6.99
N TYR A 303 3.80 -5.01 -8.19
CA TYR A 303 2.63 -4.42 -8.82
C TYR A 303 1.82 -5.49 -9.57
N ILE A 304 0.51 -5.35 -9.54
CA ILE A 304 -0.42 -5.98 -10.47
C ILE A 304 -1.28 -4.90 -11.12
N LEU A 305 -1.52 -5.06 -12.42
CA LEU A 305 -2.44 -4.23 -13.18
C LEU A 305 -3.83 -4.84 -13.09
N LEU A 306 -4.84 -4.02 -12.79
CA LEU A 306 -6.22 -4.41 -12.63
C LEU A 306 -7.07 -3.69 -13.69
N PRO A 307 -7.11 -4.20 -14.94
CA PRO A 307 -7.96 -3.63 -15.97
C PRO A 307 -9.42 -3.82 -15.59
N MET A 308 -10.15 -2.71 -15.48
CA MET A 308 -11.59 -2.66 -15.26
C MET A 308 -12.26 -2.09 -16.49
N TYR A 309 -13.42 -2.64 -16.80
CA TYR A 309 -14.23 -2.19 -17.90
C TYR A 309 -15.48 -1.55 -17.34
N LEU A 310 -15.51 -0.22 -17.42
CA LEU A 310 -16.60 0.61 -16.95
C LEU A 310 -17.71 0.56 -18.00
N LYS A 311 -18.85 0.05 -17.56
CA LYS A 311 -20.05 -0.09 -18.38
C LYS A 311 -21.24 -0.01 -17.44
N MET A 312 -22.30 0.66 -17.89
CA MET A 312 -23.58 0.64 -17.18
C MET A 312 -24.20 -0.75 -17.25
N GLU A 313 -24.47 -1.33 -16.09
CA GLU A 313 -25.13 -2.62 -15.94
C GLU A 313 -26.49 -2.43 -15.27
N ASN A 314 -27.50 -3.16 -15.76
CA ASN A 314 -28.81 -3.18 -15.11
C ASN A 314 -28.76 -3.92 -13.77
N ASP A 315 -27.90 -4.94 -13.67
CA ASP A 315 -27.63 -5.67 -12.42
C ASP A 315 -26.32 -5.16 -11.78
N PRO A 316 -26.37 -4.47 -10.63
CA PRO A 316 -25.18 -4.00 -9.93
C PRO A 316 -24.20 -5.11 -9.53
N LEU A 317 -24.66 -6.36 -9.35
CA LEU A 317 -23.80 -7.49 -9.03
C LEU A 317 -22.87 -7.85 -10.19
N GLU A 318 -23.19 -7.44 -11.42
CA GLU A 318 -22.37 -7.73 -12.58
C GLU A 318 -21.00 -7.06 -12.51
N HIS A 319 -20.90 -5.88 -11.89
CA HIS A 319 -19.61 -5.25 -11.59
C HIS A 319 -18.73 -6.13 -10.69
N VAL A 320 -19.33 -6.78 -9.70
CA VAL A 320 -18.63 -7.69 -8.79
C VAL A 320 -18.22 -8.98 -9.51
N ARG A 321 -19.12 -9.58 -10.31
CA ARG A 321 -18.83 -10.79 -11.09
C ARG A 321 -17.69 -10.56 -12.09
N ARG A 322 -17.70 -9.44 -12.80
CA ARG A 322 -16.64 -9.06 -13.75
C ARG A 322 -15.30 -8.85 -13.05
N THR A 323 -15.32 -8.14 -11.93
CA THR A 323 -14.12 -7.94 -11.11
C THR A 323 -13.56 -9.27 -10.66
N LYS A 324 -14.40 -10.13 -10.08
CA LYS A 324 -13.99 -11.46 -9.63
C LYS A 324 -13.37 -12.27 -10.77
N ALA A 325 -13.99 -12.29 -11.95
CA ALA A 325 -13.46 -13.00 -13.11
C ALA A 325 -12.08 -12.47 -13.54
N MET A 326 -11.85 -11.16 -13.47
CA MET A 326 -10.55 -10.54 -13.73
C MET A 326 -9.53 -10.94 -12.65
N VAL A 327 -9.89 -10.78 -11.37
CA VAL A 327 -9.01 -11.10 -10.23
C VAL A 327 -8.64 -12.59 -10.22
N ASP A 328 -9.56 -13.49 -10.53
CA ASP A 328 -9.30 -14.93 -10.55
C ASP A 328 -8.32 -15.32 -11.67
N LYS A 329 -8.35 -14.63 -12.82
CA LYS A 329 -7.30 -14.78 -13.86
C LYS A 329 -5.96 -14.23 -13.39
N LYS A 330 -5.96 -13.07 -12.73
CA LYS A 330 -4.73 -12.45 -12.17
C LYS A 330 -4.08 -13.33 -11.08
N LYS A 331 -4.88 -14.01 -10.24
CA LYS A 331 -4.41 -15.02 -9.27
C LYS A 331 -3.75 -16.24 -9.93
N LEU A 332 -4.09 -16.54 -11.18
CA LEU A 332 -3.43 -17.55 -12.01
C LEU A 332 -2.21 -16.97 -12.74
N SER A 333 -1.57 -15.92 -12.24
CA SER A 333 -0.38 -15.36 -12.85
C SER A 333 0.70 -15.06 -11.81
N LEU A 334 1.95 -14.99 -12.27
CA LEU A 334 3.09 -14.57 -11.47
C LEU A 334 3.43 -13.10 -11.70
N GLU A 335 2.43 -12.25 -12.01
CA GLU A 335 2.62 -10.83 -12.34
C GLU A 335 3.31 -10.04 -11.22
N ALA A 336 2.88 -10.19 -9.95
CA ALA A 336 3.52 -9.51 -8.82
C ALA A 336 4.98 -9.95 -8.57
N PRO A 337 5.31 -11.26 -8.52
CA PRO A 337 6.70 -11.70 -8.47
C PRO A 337 7.52 -11.24 -9.67
N PHE A 338 6.94 -11.23 -10.87
CA PHE A 338 7.59 -10.75 -12.09
C PHE A 338 7.91 -9.26 -11.98
N SER A 339 6.94 -8.41 -11.62
CA SER A 339 7.11 -6.95 -11.51
C SER A 339 8.14 -6.58 -10.45
N TYR A 340 8.17 -7.28 -9.31
CA TYR A 340 9.20 -7.09 -8.29
C TYR A 340 10.61 -7.46 -8.82
N ARG A 341 10.75 -8.63 -9.46
CA ARG A 341 12.05 -9.11 -9.97
C ARG A 341 12.58 -8.26 -11.12
N ILE A 342 11.73 -7.87 -12.07
CA ILE A 342 12.14 -7.00 -13.18
C ILE A 342 12.51 -5.61 -12.67
N GLY A 343 11.77 -5.06 -11.70
CA GLY A 343 12.12 -3.79 -11.05
C GLY A 343 13.50 -3.86 -10.38
N ALA A 344 13.77 -4.92 -9.61
CA ALA A 344 15.07 -5.15 -9.00
C ALA A 344 16.20 -5.31 -10.03
N LEU A 345 15.93 -6.00 -11.15
CA LEU A 345 16.88 -6.16 -12.24
C LEU A 345 17.23 -4.82 -12.90
N VAL A 346 16.21 -4.02 -13.24
CA VAL A 346 16.40 -2.68 -13.82
C VAL A 346 17.18 -1.78 -12.87
N MET A 347 16.83 -1.79 -11.57
CA MET A 347 17.59 -1.05 -10.54
C MET A 347 19.07 -1.44 -10.52
N SER A 348 19.37 -2.74 -10.67
CA SER A 348 20.74 -3.26 -10.63
C SER A 348 21.53 -3.00 -11.91
N LEU A 349 20.90 -3.05 -13.08
CA LEU A 349 21.57 -2.94 -14.37
C LEU A 349 21.62 -1.51 -14.91
N LEU A 350 20.52 -0.76 -14.77
CA LEU A 350 20.32 0.56 -15.38
C LEU A 350 20.30 1.69 -14.33
N GLY A 351 20.34 1.34 -13.05
CA GLY A 351 20.39 2.27 -11.94
C GLY A 351 19.02 2.84 -11.52
N PRO A 352 19.00 3.61 -10.42
CA PRO A 352 17.76 4.10 -9.80
C PRO A 352 16.97 5.08 -10.66
N LYS A 353 17.63 5.92 -11.47
CA LYS A 353 16.96 6.90 -12.34
C LYS A 353 16.07 6.24 -13.39
N VAL A 354 16.59 5.23 -14.10
CA VAL A 354 15.84 4.51 -15.15
C VAL A 354 14.71 3.70 -14.54
N ALA A 355 14.98 2.98 -13.44
CA ALA A 355 13.95 2.26 -12.72
C ALA A 355 12.81 3.18 -12.25
N THR A 356 13.16 4.37 -11.77
CA THR A 356 12.18 5.37 -11.34
C THR A 356 11.35 5.87 -12.49
N MET A 357 11.97 6.23 -13.61
CA MET A 357 11.27 6.66 -14.81
C MET A 357 10.27 5.60 -15.32
N LEU A 358 10.65 4.32 -15.36
CA LEU A 358 9.75 3.25 -15.79
C LEU A 358 8.58 3.03 -14.83
N ASN A 359 8.83 3.09 -13.52
CA ASN A 359 7.75 2.96 -12.52
C ASN A 359 6.81 4.17 -12.54
N TYR A 360 7.36 5.37 -12.67
CA TYR A 360 6.59 6.60 -12.83
C TYR A 360 5.69 6.52 -14.08
N ARG A 361 6.21 6.01 -15.19
CA ARG A 361 5.39 5.76 -16.40
C ARG A 361 4.26 4.77 -16.15
N ILE A 362 4.49 3.68 -15.42
CA ILE A 362 3.41 2.74 -15.08
C ILE A 362 2.29 3.48 -14.35
N ILE A 363 2.64 4.32 -13.36
CA ILE A 363 1.69 5.11 -12.59
C ILE A 363 0.92 6.07 -13.50
N CYS A 364 1.62 6.87 -14.31
CA CYS A 364 0.99 7.81 -15.25
C CYS A 364 0.14 7.14 -16.34
N ASN A 365 0.47 5.90 -16.70
CA ASN A 365 -0.23 5.14 -17.72
C ASN A 365 -1.44 4.36 -17.16
N THR A 366 -1.75 4.49 -15.87
CA THR A 366 -2.91 3.88 -15.21
C THR A 366 -3.82 4.94 -14.60
N THR A 367 -5.14 4.70 -14.60
CA THR A 367 -6.13 5.68 -14.15
C THR A 367 -6.16 5.88 -12.63
N PHE A 368 -5.97 4.84 -11.83
CA PHE A 368 -6.02 4.95 -10.36
C PHE A 368 -5.09 3.94 -9.68
N HIS A 369 -4.73 4.22 -8.43
CA HIS A 369 -3.69 3.51 -7.69
C HIS A 369 -4.16 3.08 -6.29
N ASN A 370 -3.54 2.05 -5.75
CA ASN A 370 -3.64 1.63 -4.34
C ASN A 370 -5.02 1.16 -3.88
N ILE A 371 -5.67 0.30 -4.67
CA ILE A 371 -6.84 -0.41 -4.16
C ILE A 371 -6.41 -1.55 -3.24
N LYS A 372 -6.56 -1.34 -1.93
CA LYS A 372 -6.42 -2.40 -0.95
C LYS A 372 -7.34 -2.15 0.23
N CYS A 373 -8.13 -3.16 0.60
CA CYS A 373 -8.86 -3.13 1.86
C CYS A 373 -7.98 -3.65 3.00
N GLY A 374 -7.77 -2.82 4.02
CA GLY A 374 -7.37 -3.26 5.35
C GLY A 374 -8.61 -3.29 6.24
N TRP A 375 -8.83 -4.37 6.98
CA TRP A 375 -9.99 -4.50 7.88
C TRP A 375 -9.48 -4.70 9.30
N SER A 376 -9.94 -3.88 10.24
CA SER A 376 -9.98 -4.24 11.65
C SER A 376 -11.23 -5.08 11.88
N SER A 377 -11.06 -6.29 12.39
CA SER A 377 -12.16 -7.14 12.87
C SER A 377 -12.71 -6.64 14.18
#